data_AF-A0A3M0JC46-F1
#
_entry.id   AF-A0A3M0JC46-F1
#
_cell.length_a   1.000
_cell.length_b   1.000
_cell.length_c   1.000
_cell.angle_alpha   90.00
_cell.angle_beta   90.00
_cell.angle_gamma   90.00
#
_symmetry.space_group_name_H-M   'P 1'
#
loop_
_entity.id
_entity.type
_entity.pdbx_description
1 polymer ?
#
loop_
_entity_poly.entity_id
_entity_poly.type
_entity_poly.pdbx_seq_one_letter_code
_entity_poly.pdbx_strand_id
1 'polypeptide(L)'
;MEMILEQQRYHEEWKRLLDVMVKEMLTKKSMLHDKINSDHCTQAMEMSGTVEFEELLKARDNPSEEAQNRVEFTDEEGYGRYLDLHGCYLKYANLKSSEKLDYITCLSTFDQLFDIPKERKNAEYKRYLEMLLAYLQDYTDRVKPLLDQN
;
A
#
# COMPACT_ATOMS: atom_id res chain seq x y z
N MET A 1 -12.83 7.67 41.31
CA MET A 1 -12.25 9.01 41.05
C MET A 1 -11.10 8.89 40.06
N GLU A 2 -10.14 7.99 40.29
CA GLU A 2 -9.05 7.69 39.34
C GLU A 2 -9.52 7.32 37.92
N MET A 3 -10.55 6.48 37.80
CA MET A 3 -11.13 6.11 36.49
C MET A 3 -11.58 7.32 35.66
N ILE A 4 -12.11 8.38 36.28
CA ILE A 4 -12.59 9.57 35.55
C ILE A 4 -11.40 10.41 35.07
N LEU A 5 -10.37 10.57 35.90
CA LEU A 5 -9.16 11.30 35.55
C LEU A 5 -8.39 10.59 34.43
N GLU A 6 -8.33 9.26 34.48
CA GLU A 6 -7.69 8.44 33.45
C GLU A 6 -8.43 8.57 32.10
N GLN A 7 -9.76 8.52 32.11
CA GLN A 7 -10.57 8.76 30.90
C GLN A 7 -10.38 10.17 30.33
N GLN A 8 -10.25 11.19 31.19
CA GLN A 8 -9.94 12.55 30.76
C GLN A 8 -8.56 12.65 30.10
N ARG A 9 -7.54 11.96 30.65
CA ARG A 9 -6.20 11.89 30.06
C ARG A 9 -6.24 11.28 28.65
N TYR A 10 -6.91 10.14 28.49
CA TYR A 10 -7.07 9.50 27.18
C TYR A 10 -7.76 10.40 26.16
N HIS A 11 -8.78 11.16 26.57
CA HIS A 11 -9.47 12.09 25.68
C HIS A 11 -8.57 13.24 25.21
N GLU A 12 -7.71 13.76 26.08
CA GLU A 12 -6.74 14.79 25.72
C GLU A 12 -5.67 14.24 24.76
N GLU A 13 -5.16 13.03 25.02
CA GLU A 13 -4.21 12.34 24.15
C GLU A 13 -4.82 12.10 22.75
N TRP A 14 -6.06 11.60 22.69
CA TRP A 14 -6.79 11.40 21.44
C TRP A 14 -6.94 12.68 20.61
N LYS A 15 -7.25 13.80 21.27
CA LYS A 15 -7.34 15.10 20.59
C LYS A 15 -6.01 15.57 20.03
N ARG A 16 -4.90 15.36 20.76
CA ARG A 16 -3.55 15.70 20.29
C ARG A 16 -3.18 14.85 19.06
N LEU A 17 -3.50 13.56 19.09
CA LEU A 17 -3.31 12.65 17.96
C LEU A 17 -4.07 13.15 16.72
N LEU A 18 -5.37 13.45 16.89
CA LEU A 18 -6.21 13.97 15.81
C LEU A 18 -5.66 15.27 15.22
N ASP A 19 -5.22 16.21 16.06
CA ASP A 19 -4.66 17.49 15.61
C ASP A 19 -3.38 17.29 14.79
N VAL A 20 -2.51 16.36 15.21
CA VAL A 20 -1.29 16.02 14.45
C VAL A 20 -1.64 15.38 13.12
N MET A 21 -2.57 14.42 13.08
CA MET A 21 -3.00 13.80 11.82
C MET A 21 -3.63 14.82 10.86
N VAL A 22 -4.50 15.71 11.37
CA VAL A 22 -5.11 16.78 10.58
C VAL A 22 -4.04 17.73 10.04
N LYS A 23 -3.10 18.15 10.88
CA LYS A 23 -1.99 18.99 10.45
C LYS A 23 -1.18 18.31 9.37
N GLU A 24 -0.87 17.02 9.55
CA GLU A 24 -0.16 16.21 8.56
C GLU A 24 -0.96 16.18 7.26
N MET A 25 -2.24 15.82 7.24
CA MET A 25 -3.05 15.82 6.01
C MET A 25 -3.10 17.19 5.29
N LEU A 26 -3.08 18.29 6.05
CA LEU A 26 -3.13 19.65 5.51
C LEU A 26 -1.78 20.17 5.03
N THR A 27 -0.64 19.60 5.45
CA THR A 27 0.66 20.02 4.92
C THR A 27 0.76 19.67 3.43
N LYS A 28 1.20 20.63 2.62
CA LYS A 28 1.34 20.46 1.18
C LYS A 28 2.56 19.56 0.89
N LYS A 29 2.33 18.46 0.17
CA LYS A 29 3.38 17.61 -0.38
C LYS A 29 3.65 17.98 -1.83
N SER A 30 4.93 18.08 -2.18
CA SER A 30 5.34 18.46 -3.53
C SER A 30 5.45 17.25 -4.45
N MET A 31 5.95 16.12 -3.93
CA MET A 31 6.17 14.91 -4.70
C MET A 31 5.18 13.81 -4.33
N LEU A 32 4.99 12.84 -5.23
CA LEU A 32 4.14 11.68 -4.99
C LEU A 32 4.64 10.82 -3.82
N HIS A 33 5.95 10.58 -3.75
CA HIS A 33 6.55 9.81 -2.65
C HIS A 33 6.34 10.48 -1.29
N ASP A 34 6.49 11.81 -1.20
CA ASP A 34 6.17 12.57 0.02
C ASP A 34 4.72 12.35 0.45
N LYS A 35 3.80 12.35 -0.53
CA LYS A 35 2.38 12.17 -0.26
C LYS A 35 2.08 10.77 0.26
N ILE A 36 2.61 9.73 -0.39
CA ILE A 36 2.44 8.34 0.03
C ILE A 36 3.05 8.12 1.43
N ASN A 37 4.27 8.61 1.68
CA ASN A 37 4.90 8.50 3.00
C ASN A 37 4.10 9.22 4.10
N SER A 38 3.53 10.38 3.79
CA SER A 38 2.62 11.12 4.68
C SER A 38 1.33 10.33 4.99
N ASP A 39 0.78 9.67 3.99
CA ASP A 39 -0.43 8.85 4.13
C ASP A 39 -0.13 7.58 4.97
N HIS A 40 1.01 6.91 4.77
CA HIS A 40 1.49 5.83 5.65
C HIS A 40 1.78 6.30 7.07
N CYS A 41 2.28 7.53 7.22
CA CYS A 41 2.48 8.13 8.53
C CYS A 41 1.16 8.28 9.28
N THR A 42 0.14 8.76 8.56
CA THR A 42 -1.23 8.92 9.09
C THR A 42 -1.86 7.57 9.41
N GLN A 43 -1.72 6.56 8.54
CA GLN A 43 -2.24 5.21 8.79
C GLN A 43 -1.64 4.58 10.05
N ALA A 44 -0.33 4.72 10.25
CA ALA A 44 0.33 4.22 11.46
C ALA A 44 -0.16 4.95 12.72
N MET A 45 -0.40 6.26 12.64
CA MET A 45 -0.99 7.04 13.74
C MET A 45 -2.40 6.56 14.09
N GLU A 46 -3.21 6.18 13.10
CA GLU A 46 -4.54 5.59 13.32
C GLU A 46 -4.45 4.23 14.02
N MET A 47 -3.46 3.40 13.65
CA MET A 47 -3.32 2.04 14.16
C MET A 47 -2.67 1.94 15.56
N SER A 48 -1.63 2.74 15.84
CA SER A 48 -0.82 2.64 17.06
C SER A 48 -1.54 3.11 18.34
N GLY A 49 -2.68 3.80 18.22
CA GLY A 49 -3.39 4.37 19.38
C GLY A 49 -2.53 5.41 20.14
N THR A 50 -2.91 5.73 21.38
CA THR A 50 -2.29 6.86 22.10
C THR A 50 -0.92 6.56 22.74
N VAL A 51 -0.62 5.29 23.05
CA VAL A 51 0.57 4.90 23.83
C VAL A 51 1.83 4.86 22.96
N GLU A 52 1.73 4.39 21.71
CA GLU A 52 2.87 4.34 20.78
C GLU A 52 3.05 5.65 19.99
N PHE A 53 2.08 6.56 20.06
CA PHE A 53 2.10 7.85 19.37
C PHE A 53 3.27 8.75 19.77
N GLU A 54 3.66 8.76 21.05
CA GLU A 54 4.78 9.59 21.52
C GLU A 54 6.12 9.17 20.91
N GLU A 55 6.31 7.88 20.63
CA GLU A 55 7.51 7.38 19.96
C GLU A 55 7.51 7.77 18.48
N LEU A 56 6.35 7.69 17.83
CA LEU A 56 6.17 8.14 16.44
C LEU A 56 6.44 9.65 16.28
N LEU A 57 6.04 10.48 17.24
CA LEU A 57 6.34 11.93 17.24
C LEU A 57 7.84 12.20 17.38
N LYS A 58 8.52 11.49 18.27
CA LYS A 58 9.99 11.62 18.46
C LYS A 58 10.74 11.20 17.20
N ALA A 59 10.30 10.13 16.53
CA ALA A 59 10.86 9.70 15.25
C ALA A 59 10.62 10.71 14.11
N ARG A 60 9.49 11.43 14.12
CA ARG A 60 9.20 12.50 13.16
C ARG A 60 10.10 13.72 13.34
N ASP A 61 10.36 14.12 14.59
CA ASP A 61 11.17 15.31 14.87
C ASP A 61 12.68 15.08 14.66
N ASN A 62 13.12 13.80 14.59
CA ASN A 62 14.47 13.41 14.24
C ASN A 62 14.47 12.20 13.28
N PRO A 63 14.04 12.39 12.01
CA PRO A 63 13.92 11.28 11.07
C PRO A 63 15.33 10.84 10.63
N SER A 64 15.63 9.55 10.79
CA SER A 64 16.69 8.95 9.97
C SER A 64 16.16 8.79 8.53
N GLU A 65 17.06 8.74 7.53
CA GLU A 65 16.66 8.52 6.13
C GLU A 65 15.83 7.22 5.96
N GLU A 66 16.10 6.19 6.78
CA GLU A 66 15.34 4.94 6.84
C GLU A 66 13.93 5.10 7.44
N ALA A 67 13.74 6.02 8.38
CA ALA A 67 12.42 6.30 8.97
C ALA A 67 11.50 7.11 8.05
N GLN A 68 12.08 7.75 7.02
CA GLN A 68 11.36 8.58 6.06
C GLN A 68 10.68 7.76 4.96
N ASN A 69 11.24 6.60 4.59
CA ASN A 69 10.62 5.66 3.66
C ASN A 69 9.90 4.55 4.41
N ARG A 70 8.64 4.83 4.78
CA ARG A 70 7.77 3.83 5.44
C ARG A 70 7.37 2.68 4.53
N VAL A 71 7.50 2.86 3.21
CA VAL A 71 7.17 1.87 2.20
C VAL A 71 8.20 1.84 1.10
N GLU A 72 8.54 0.61 0.68
CA GLU A 72 9.45 0.34 -0.42
C GLU A 72 8.67 0.18 -1.73
N PHE A 73 9.20 0.77 -2.79
CA PHE A 73 8.77 0.57 -4.17
C PHE A 73 10.00 0.20 -5.00
N THR A 74 9.80 -0.59 -6.05
CA THR A 74 10.87 -0.78 -7.02
C THR A 74 11.06 0.48 -7.88
N ASP A 75 12.23 0.59 -8.53
CA ASP A 75 12.50 1.71 -9.44
C ASP A 75 11.49 1.75 -10.60
N GLU A 76 11.05 0.58 -11.07
CA GLU A 76 10.04 0.42 -12.13
C GLU A 76 8.64 0.86 -11.68
N GLU A 77 8.30 0.67 -10.40
CA GLU A 77 7.03 1.13 -9.83
C GLU A 77 6.99 2.65 -9.65
N GLY A 78 8.16 3.30 -9.56
CA GLY A 78 8.28 4.76 -9.53
C GLY A 78 7.51 5.42 -8.39
N TYR A 79 7.58 4.83 -7.18
CA TYR A 79 6.85 5.27 -5.99
C TYR A 79 5.33 5.37 -6.22
N GLY A 80 4.73 4.28 -6.68
CA GLY A 80 3.28 4.20 -6.89
C GLY A 80 2.78 4.89 -8.17
N ARG A 81 3.69 5.30 -9.05
CA ARG A 81 3.33 5.93 -10.34
C ARG A 81 2.96 4.89 -11.39
N TYR A 82 3.64 3.75 -11.38
CA TYR A 82 3.49 2.69 -12.36
C TYR A 82 3.37 1.34 -11.67
N LEU A 83 2.69 0.41 -12.34
CA LEU A 83 2.56 -0.97 -11.91
C LEU A 83 3.50 -1.83 -12.76
N ASP A 84 4.44 -2.52 -12.14
CA ASP A 84 5.35 -3.39 -12.88
C ASP A 84 4.71 -4.77 -13.13
N LEU A 85 4.12 -4.89 -14.32
CA LEU A 85 3.54 -6.15 -14.79
C LEU A 85 4.52 -7.00 -15.61
N HIS A 86 5.78 -6.58 -15.78
CA HIS A 86 6.75 -7.33 -16.57
C HIS A 86 7.06 -8.69 -15.93
N GLY A 87 7.27 -8.71 -14.62
CA GLY A 87 7.46 -9.96 -13.87
C GLY A 87 6.26 -10.92 -13.96
N CYS A 88 5.04 -10.36 -13.97
CA CYS A 88 3.81 -11.15 -14.17
C CYS A 88 3.74 -11.71 -15.59
N TYR A 89 4.03 -10.89 -16.59
CA TYR A 89 4.07 -11.31 -18.00
C TYR A 89 5.03 -12.48 -18.24
N LEU A 90 6.25 -12.44 -17.71
CA LEU A 90 7.22 -13.53 -17.89
C LEU A 90 6.68 -14.86 -17.33
N LYS A 91 5.97 -14.81 -16.21
CA LYS A 91 5.34 -15.99 -15.60
C LYS A 91 4.15 -16.47 -16.42
N TYR A 92 3.34 -15.55 -16.95
CA TYR A 92 2.24 -15.88 -17.87
C TYR A 92 2.76 -16.55 -19.14
N ALA A 93 3.81 -16.01 -19.77
CA ALA A 93 4.40 -16.53 -21.00
C ALA A 93 5.01 -17.94 -20.85
N ASN A 94 5.39 -18.31 -19.62
CA ASN A 94 5.94 -19.63 -19.30
C ASN A 94 4.87 -20.71 -19.06
N LEU A 95 3.57 -20.36 -19.07
CA LEU A 95 2.50 -21.33 -18.89
C LEU A 95 2.37 -22.24 -20.13
N LYS A 96 2.23 -23.55 -19.90
CA LYS A 96 2.25 -24.56 -20.98
C LYS A 96 1.15 -24.42 -22.04
N SER A 97 0.12 -23.61 -21.80
CA SER A 97 -1.03 -23.40 -22.68
C SER A 97 -1.26 -21.93 -23.09
N SER A 98 -0.30 -21.03 -22.82
CA SER A 98 -0.38 -19.65 -23.31
C SER A 98 0.11 -19.57 -24.76
N GLU A 99 -0.68 -18.92 -25.63
CA GLU A 99 -0.14 -18.42 -26.89
C GLU A 99 1.03 -17.48 -26.58
N LYS A 100 2.03 -17.42 -27.48
CA LYS A 100 3.12 -16.45 -27.37
C LYS A 100 2.56 -15.05 -27.61
N LEU A 101 1.98 -14.45 -26.59
CA LEU A 101 1.52 -13.08 -26.60
C LEU A 101 2.73 -12.17 -26.36
N ASP A 102 2.83 -11.08 -27.12
CA ASP A 102 3.74 -10.01 -26.78
C ASP A 102 3.24 -9.26 -25.53
N TYR A 103 4.13 -8.46 -24.94
CA TYR A 103 3.83 -7.74 -23.70
C TYR A 103 2.65 -6.77 -23.86
N ILE A 104 2.57 -6.05 -24.99
CA ILE A 104 1.53 -5.04 -25.23
C ILE A 104 0.15 -5.68 -25.39
N THR A 105 0.08 -6.81 -26.07
CA THR A 105 -1.14 -7.61 -26.24
C THR A 105 -1.57 -8.21 -24.92
N CYS A 106 -0.63 -8.67 -24.08
CA CYS A 106 -0.92 -9.11 -22.72
C CYS A 106 -1.55 -7.99 -21.89
N LEU A 107 -0.97 -6.77 -21.91
CA LEU A 107 -1.56 -5.62 -21.20
C LEU A 107 -2.94 -5.24 -21.72
N SER A 108 -3.17 -5.34 -23.04
CA SER A 108 -4.45 -5.01 -23.68
C SER A 108 -5.57 -6.01 -23.35
N THR A 109 -5.23 -7.19 -22.84
CA THR A 109 -6.17 -8.27 -22.50
C THR A 109 -6.12 -8.65 -21.01
N PHE A 110 -5.29 -7.96 -20.22
CA PHE A 110 -5.03 -8.27 -18.81
C PHE A 110 -6.29 -8.12 -17.93
N ASP A 111 -7.16 -7.18 -18.25
CA ASP A 111 -8.43 -6.91 -17.57
C ASP A 111 -9.57 -7.82 -18.04
N GLN A 112 -9.37 -8.60 -19.10
CA GLN A 112 -10.38 -9.49 -19.69
C GLN A 112 -10.43 -10.85 -18.97
N LEU A 113 -10.76 -10.82 -17.67
CA LEU A 113 -10.78 -12.02 -16.82
C LEU A 113 -12.04 -12.89 -16.97
N PHE A 114 -13.05 -12.42 -17.71
CA PHE A 114 -14.36 -13.07 -17.82
C PHE A 114 -14.42 -14.20 -18.87
N ASP A 115 -13.59 -14.15 -19.92
CA ASP A 115 -13.63 -15.10 -21.05
C ASP A 115 -12.40 -16.00 -21.14
N ILE A 116 -11.93 -16.55 -20.01
CA ILE A 116 -10.77 -17.45 -20.01
C ILE A 116 -11.18 -18.88 -20.44
N PRO A 117 -10.60 -19.42 -21.53
CA PRO A 117 -10.89 -20.78 -22.01
C PRO A 117 -10.68 -21.83 -20.92
N LYS A 118 -11.53 -22.86 -20.90
CA LYS A 118 -11.50 -23.92 -19.87
C LYS A 118 -10.16 -24.66 -19.85
N GLU A 119 -9.52 -24.78 -21.01
CA GLU A 119 -8.23 -25.42 -21.23
C GLU A 119 -7.07 -24.64 -20.57
N ARG A 120 -7.25 -23.32 -20.38
CA ARG A 120 -6.30 -22.45 -19.68
C ARG A 120 -6.51 -22.44 -18.17
N LYS A 121 -7.69 -22.85 -17.67
CA LYS A 121 -8.03 -22.92 -16.23
C LYS A 121 -7.43 -24.17 -15.56
N ASN A 122 -6.10 -24.25 -15.54
CA ASN A 122 -5.34 -25.31 -14.89
C ASN A 122 -4.70 -24.84 -13.57
N ALA A 123 -4.05 -25.76 -12.85
CA ALA A 123 -3.41 -25.46 -11.57
C ALA A 123 -2.24 -24.47 -11.68
N GLU A 124 -1.51 -24.46 -12.80
CA GLU A 124 -0.42 -23.49 -13.04
C GLU A 124 -0.99 -22.08 -13.25
N TYR A 125 -2.07 -21.95 -14.01
CA TYR A 125 -2.77 -20.68 -14.23
C TYR A 125 -3.43 -20.17 -12.95
N LYS A 126 -3.97 -21.06 -12.11
CA LYS A 126 -4.48 -20.67 -10.79
C LYS A 126 -3.37 -20.05 -9.92
N ARG A 127 -2.19 -20.68 -9.86
CA ARG A 127 -1.04 -20.14 -9.10
C ARG A 127 -0.57 -18.80 -9.65
N TYR A 128 -0.59 -18.64 -10.97
CA TYR A 128 -0.32 -17.35 -11.62
C TYR A 128 -1.30 -16.27 -11.15
N LEU A 129 -2.61 -16.57 -11.17
CA LEU A 129 -3.64 -15.62 -10.70
C LEU A 129 -3.51 -15.31 -9.21
N GLU A 130 -3.24 -16.29 -8.36
CA GLU A 130 -3.02 -16.08 -6.92
C GLU A 130 -1.82 -15.14 -6.68
N MET A 131 -0.72 -15.35 -7.40
CA MET A 131 0.45 -14.49 -7.31
C MET A 131 0.18 -13.09 -7.85
N LEU A 132 -0.53 -12.97 -8.98
CA LEU A 132 -0.90 -11.68 -9.57
C LEU A 132 -1.79 -10.89 -8.61
N LEU A 133 -2.82 -11.55 -8.06
CA LEU A 133 -3.72 -10.94 -7.09
C LEU A 133 -2.96 -10.46 -5.86
N ALA A 134 -2.07 -11.30 -5.31
CA ALA A 134 -1.25 -10.92 -4.16
C ALA A 134 -0.40 -9.67 -4.44
N TYR A 135 0.21 -9.59 -5.63
CA TYR A 135 0.96 -8.40 -6.05
C TYR A 135 0.07 -7.16 -6.17
N LEU A 136 -1.10 -7.28 -6.80
CA LEU A 136 -2.03 -6.16 -6.96
C LEU A 136 -2.59 -5.65 -5.62
N GLN A 137 -2.90 -6.56 -4.70
CA GLN A 137 -3.36 -6.22 -3.35
C GLN A 137 -2.27 -5.49 -2.57
N ASP A 138 -1.09 -6.09 -2.47
CA ASP A 138 0.07 -5.48 -1.81
C ASP A 138 0.41 -4.10 -2.40
N TYR A 139 0.42 -3.98 -3.73
CA TYR A 139 0.64 -2.70 -4.40
C TYR A 139 -0.44 -1.68 -4.03
N THR A 140 -1.71 -2.07 -4.01
CA THR A 140 -2.83 -1.17 -3.67
C THR A 140 -2.72 -0.68 -2.22
N ASP A 141 -2.37 -1.57 -1.28
CA ASP A 141 -2.12 -1.23 0.12
C ASP A 141 -0.95 -0.24 0.25
N ARG A 142 0.13 -0.46 -0.51
CA ARG A 142 1.29 0.44 -0.56
C ARG A 142 0.96 1.82 -1.14
N VAL A 143 0.15 1.91 -2.20
CA VAL A 143 -0.17 3.21 -2.84
C VAL A 143 -1.32 3.97 -2.20
N LYS A 144 -2.21 3.28 -1.49
CA LYS A 144 -3.41 3.87 -0.86
C LYS A 144 -3.61 3.34 0.57
N PRO A 145 -2.69 3.63 1.51
CA PRO A 145 -2.77 3.12 2.88
C PRO A 145 -4.01 3.59 3.65
N LEU A 146 -4.57 4.75 3.31
CA LEU A 146 -5.75 5.31 3.97
C LEU A 146 -7.08 4.81 3.38
N LEU A 147 -7.04 3.98 2.33
CA LEU A 147 -8.24 3.40 1.76
C LEU A 147 -8.59 2.12 2.53
N ASP A 148 -9.78 2.09 3.13
CA ASP A 148 -10.29 0.86 3.72
C ASP A 148 -10.63 -0.16 2.62
N GLN A 149 -9.94 -1.30 2.64
CA GLN A 149 -10.07 -2.36 1.64
C GLN A 149 -10.95 -3.53 2.11
N ASN A 150 -11.59 -3.46 3.29
CA ASN A 150 -12.50 -4.48 3.81
C ASN A 150 -13.85 -3.96 4.32
#